data_AF-A0AA39U2X6-F1
#
_entry.id   AF-A0AA39U2X6-F1
#
_cell.length_a   1.000
_cell.length_b   1.000
_cell.length_c   1.000
_cell.angle_alpha   90.00
_cell.angle_beta   90.00
_cell.angle_gamma   90.00
#
_symmetry.space_group_name_H-M   'P 1'
#
loop_
_entity.id
_entity.type
_entity.pdbx_description
1 polymer ?
#
loop_
_entity_poly.entity_id
_entity_poly.type
_entity_poly.pdbx_seq_one_letter_code
_entity_poly.pdbx_strand_id
1 'polypeptide(L)'
;MMDENVQYLLLAFFWWSSKPITITLLPFAIFSLFHALTFTRTTLMTQFLPPGPPATAGGPPTPHPYAKKLQVWVKNNYDSAMRAVAYTELLILVRVLLGALTFQNSLLSPIIYLHFLRQRYYQSAFTRDAFAATDARINALLTQQNNPTLINIYSQARGLIARWGGSNLAPAAPAGGQ
;
A
#
# COMPACT_ATOMS: atom_id res chain seq x y z
N MET A 1 -4.73 -6.47 -7.59
CA MET A 1 -5.57 -7.50 -6.95
C MET A 1 -4.87 -8.85 -6.87
N MET A 2 -4.73 -9.63 -7.95
CA MET A 2 -4.17 -10.98 -7.85
C MET A 2 -2.68 -10.98 -7.42
N ASP A 3 -1.87 -10.10 -8.00
CA ASP A 3 -0.45 -9.98 -7.63
C ASP A 3 -0.23 -9.48 -6.20
N GLU A 4 -1.09 -8.58 -5.72
CA GLU A 4 -1.00 -8.02 -4.36
C GLU A 4 -1.38 -9.07 -3.31
N ASN A 5 -2.41 -9.88 -3.56
CA ASN A 5 -2.84 -10.93 -2.65
C ASN A 5 -1.73 -11.96 -2.39
N VAL A 6 -0.94 -12.32 -3.41
CA VAL A 6 0.20 -13.23 -3.26
C VAL A 6 1.28 -12.61 -2.38
N GLN A 7 1.58 -11.32 -2.56
CA GLN A 7 2.54 -10.60 -1.71
C GLN A 7 2.09 -10.61 -0.24
N TYR A 8 0.81 -10.34 -0.01
CA TYR A 8 0.22 -10.38 1.32
C TYR A 8 0.22 -11.78 1.92
N LEU A 9 -0.02 -12.82 1.13
CA LEU A 9 0.07 -14.22 1.58
C LEU A 9 1.50 -14.58 2.02
N LEU A 10 2.50 -14.26 1.20
CA LEU A 10 3.92 -14.49 1.55
C LEU A 10 4.31 -13.72 2.82
N LEU A 11 3.85 -12.47 2.93
CA LEU A 11 4.08 -11.65 4.11
C LEU A 11 3.38 -12.24 5.36
N ALA A 12 2.17 -12.81 5.21
CA ALA A 12 1.46 -13.45 6.30
C ALA A 12 2.22 -14.67 6.87
N PHE A 13 2.82 -15.50 6.00
CA PHE A 13 3.68 -16.61 6.44
C PHE A 13 4.87 -16.12 7.27
N PHE A 14 5.48 -15.01 6.86
CA PHE A 14 6.55 -14.40 7.65
C PHE A 14 6.06 -13.89 9.01
N TRP A 15 4.91 -13.20 9.05
CA TRP A 15 4.35 -12.71 10.31
C TRP A 15 3.95 -13.82 11.26
N TRP A 16 3.48 -14.96 10.75
CA TRP A 16 3.07 -16.10 11.57
C TRP A 16 4.22 -16.65 12.43
N SER A 17 5.45 -16.65 11.91
CA SER A 17 6.64 -17.09 12.65
C SER A 17 7.35 -15.96 13.41
N SER A 18 6.84 -14.73 13.34
CA SER A 18 7.43 -13.53 13.95
C SER A 18 6.72 -13.13 15.25
N LYS A 19 7.36 -12.25 16.04
CA LYS A 19 6.67 -11.59 17.15
C LYS A 19 5.49 -10.77 16.61
N PRO A 20 4.32 -10.77 17.28
CA PRO A 20 3.12 -10.14 16.76
C PRO A 20 3.27 -8.62 16.69
N ILE A 21 2.89 -8.05 15.54
CA ILE A 21 2.86 -6.59 15.31
C ILE A 21 1.43 -6.24 14.89
N THR A 22 0.56 -5.89 15.84
CA THR A 22 -0.90 -5.78 15.62
C THR A 22 -1.29 -4.87 14.46
N ILE A 23 -0.55 -3.78 14.23
CA ILE A 23 -0.82 -2.86 13.12
C ILE A 23 -0.70 -3.53 11.72
N THR A 24 0.00 -4.66 11.60
CA THR A 24 0.09 -5.40 10.34
C THR A 24 -1.25 -6.01 9.93
N LEU A 25 -2.21 -6.18 10.85
CA LEU A 25 -3.53 -6.73 10.56
C LEU A 25 -4.42 -5.78 9.76
N LEU A 26 -4.20 -4.47 9.86
CA LEU A 26 -5.11 -3.49 9.26
C LEU A 26 -5.20 -3.61 7.73
N PRO A 27 -4.08 -3.74 6.98
CA PRO A 27 -4.15 -4.02 5.55
C PRO A 27 -4.89 -5.32 5.22
N PHE A 28 -4.60 -6.42 5.93
CA PHE A 28 -5.30 -7.70 5.72
C PHE A 28 -6.80 -7.55 5.93
N ALA A 29 -7.23 -6.89 7.02
CA ALA A 29 -8.63 -6.66 7.31
C ALA A 29 -9.33 -5.85 6.20
N ILE A 30 -8.68 -4.80 5.69
CA ILE A 30 -9.22 -4.00 4.58
C ILE A 30 -9.35 -4.86 3.31
N PHE A 31 -8.29 -5.55 2.88
CA PHE A 31 -8.38 -6.41 1.68
C PHE A 31 -9.43 -7.51 1.83
N SER A 32 -9.47 -8.20 2.97
CA SER A 32 -10.47 -9.22 3.27
C SER A 32 -11.89 -8.66 3.22
N LEU A 33 -12.14 -7.47 3.76
CA LEU A 33 -13.45 -6.82 3.69
C LEU A 33 -13.86 -6.55 2.24
N PHE A 34 -13.00 -5.92 1.43
CA PHE A 34 -13.32 -5.61 0.04
C PHE A 34 -13.51 -6.87 -0.83
N HIS A 35 -12.73 -7.93 -0.58
CA HIS A 35 -12.96 -9.23 -1.22
C HIS A 35 -14.29 -9.86 -0.79
N ALA A 36 -14.59 -9.86 0.51
CA ALA A 36 -15.85 -10.38 1.03
C ALA A 36 -17.07 -9.64 0.45
N LEU A 37 -17.02 -8.31 0.37
CA LEU A 37 -18.09 -7.49 -0.22
C LEU A 37 -18.23 -7.75 -1.73
N THR A 38 -17.11 -7.90 -2.44
CA THR A 38 -17.12 -8.23 -3.87
C THR A 38 -17.75 -9.59 -4.10
N PHE A 39 -17.30 -10.63 -3.37
CA PHE A 39 -17.85 -11.99 -3.42
C PHE A 39 -19.34 -12.00 -3.07
N THR A 40 -19.74 -11.28 -2.03
CA THR A 40 -21.14 -11.14 -1.64
C THR A 40 -21.98 -10.57 -2.79
N ARG A 41 -21.48 -9.52 -3.46
CA ARG A 41 -22.20 -8.89 -4.58
C ARG A 41 -22.26 -9.78 -5.82
N THR A 42 -21.15 -10.40 -6.22
CA THR A 42 -21.04 -11.08 -7.51
C THR A 42 -21.51 -12.53 -7.48
N THR A 43 -21.46 -13.16 -6.30
CA THR A 43 -21.71 -14.60 -6.15
C THR A 43 -22.91 -14.87 -5.25
N LEU A 44 -22.93 -14.35 -4.02
CA LEU A 44 -24.04 -14.67 -3.10
C LEU A 44 -25.34 -13.99 -3.55
N MET A 45 -25.30 -12.68 -3.80
CA MET A 45 -26.50 -11.92 -4.18
C MET A 45 -27.11 -12.41 -5.49
N THR A 46 -26.31 -12.89 -6.46
CA THR A 46 -26.82 -13.40 -7.74
C THR A 46 -27.53 -14.74 -7.60
N GLN A 47 -27.26 -15.50 -6.53
CA GLN A 47 -27.96 -16.76 -6.24
C GLN A 47 -29.30 -16.55 -5.52
N PHE A 48 -29.43 -15.48 -4.72
CA PHE A 48 -30.59 -15.26 -3.86
C PHE A 48 -31.49 -14.09 -4.27
N LEU A 49 -31.03 -13.18 -5.13
CA LEU A 49 -31.79 -12.00 -5.54
C LEU A 49 -32.11 -12.07 -7.04
N PRO A 50 -33.37 -11.83 -7.43
CA PRO A 50 -33.74 -11.82 -8.84
C PRO A 50 -33.05 -10.65 -9.57
N PRO A 51 -32.62 -10.83 -10.82
CA PRO A 51 -32.09 -9.73 -11.60
C PRO A 51 -33.20 -8.73 -11.95
N GLY A 52 -32.83 -7.47 -12.14
CA GLY A 52 -33.74 -6.42 -12.60
C GLY A 52 -34.00 -6.52 -14.11
N PRO A 53 -35.06 -5.84 -14.60
CA PRO A 53 -35.37 -5.82 -16.02
C PRO A 53 -34.22 -5.21 -16.84
N PRO A 54 -34.05 -5.60 -18.11
CA PRO A 54 -33.09 -4.99 -19.02
C PRO A 54 -33.32 -3.47 -19.16
N ALA A 55 -32.22 -2.72 -19.26
CA ALA A 55 -32.30 -1.27 -19.47
C ALA A 55 -32.65 -0.88 -20.93
N THR A 56 -32.44 -1.81 -21.88
CA THR A 56 -32.75 -1.66 -23.30
C THR A 56 -33.48 -2.91 -23.80
N ALA A 57 -34.29 -2.77 -24.86
CA ALA A 57 -34.95 -3.91 -25.49
C ALA A 57 -33.90 -4.93 -25.99
N GLY A 58 -33.98 -6.17 -25.51
CA GLY A 58 -33.01 -7.23 -25.82
C GLY A 58 -31.68 -7.15 -25.07
N GLY A 59 -31.52 -6.20 -24.13
CA GLY A 59 -30.31 -6.05 -23.34
C GLY A 59 -30.16 -7.08 -22.20
N PRO A 60 -28.97 -7.16 -21.58
CA PRO A 60 -28.76 -8.01 -20.41
C PRO A 60 -29.58 -7.52 -19.19
N PRO A 61 -29.96 -8.43 -18.28
CA PRO A 61 -30.64 -8.05 -17.04
C PRO A 61 -29.80 -7.10 -16.20
N THR A 62 -30.45 -6.17 -15.51
CA THR A 62 -29.74 -5.22 -14.64
C THR A 62 -29.47 -5.84 -13.25
N PRO A 63 -28.41 -5.42 -12.54
CA PRO A 63 -28.18 -5.88 -11.18
C PRO A 63 -29.32 -5.50 -10.24
N HIS A 64 -29.67 -6.38 -9.30
CA HIS A 64 -30.64 -6.08 -8.25
C HIS A 64 -30.28 -4.77 -7.51
N PRO A 65 -31.26 -3.93 -7.09
CA PRO A 65 -30.98 -2.64 -6.43
C PRO A 65 -30.01 -2.73 -5.24
N TYR A 66 -30.08 -3.79 -4.43
CA TYR A 66 -29.13 -4.00 -3.32
C TYR A 66 -27.70 -4.27 -3.80
N ALA A 67 -27.51 -5.06 -4.87
CA ALA A 67 -26.21 -5.30 -5.47
C ALA A 67 -25.62 -4.00 -6.05
N LYS A 68 -26.47 -3.15 -6.65
CA LYS A 68 -26.08 -1.81 -7.13
C LYS A 68 -25.69 -0.88 -5.98
N LYS A 69 -26.46 -0.84 -4.89
CA LYS A 69 -26.13 -0.05 -3.69
C LYS A 69 -24.79 -0.48 -3.09
N LEU A 70 -24.56 -1.79 -2.95
CA LEU A 70 -23.29 -2.33 -2.45
C LEU A 70 -22.12 -1.98 -3.39
N GLN A 71 -22.30 -2.06 -4.70
CA GLN A 71 -21.29 -1.64 -5.67
C GLN A 71 -20.91 -0.16 -5.51
N VAL A 72 -21.90 0.72 -5.35
CA VAL A 72 -21.66 2.16 -5.16
C VAL A 72 -20.92 2.40 -3.85
N TRP A 73 -21.32 1.73 -2.77
CA TRP A 73 -20.63 1.82 -1.48
C TRP A 73 -19.16 1.37 -1.60
N VAL A 74 -18.90 0.22 -2.22
CA VAL A 74 -17.53 -0.28 -2.44
C VAL A 74 -16.71 0.74 -3.22
N LYS A 75 -17.24 1.26 -4.34
CA LYS A 75 -16.53 2.26 -5.15
C LYS A 75 -16.21 3.53 -4.37
N ASN A 76 -17.16 4.05 -3.61
CA ASN A 76 -16.99 5.30 -2.87
C ASN A 76 -15.98 5.18 -1.72
N ASN A 77 -15.78 3.98 -1.17
CA ASN A 77 -14.88 3.75 -0.04
C ASN A 77 -13.53 3.15 -0.43
N TYR A 78 -13.40 2.57 -1.63
CA TYR A 78 -12.20 1.85 -2.06
C TYR A 78 -10.96 2.73 -2.03
N ASP A 79 -10.99 3.90 -2.68
CA ASP A 79 -9.80 4.77 -2.77
C ASP A 79 -9.33 5.25 -1.40
N SER A 80 -10.28 5.63 -0.53
CA SER A 80 -9.95 6.03 0.84
C SER A 80 -9.33 4.89 1.64
N ALA A 81 -9.88 3.68 1.52
CA ALA A 81 -9.36 2.50 2.18
C ALA A 81 -7.97 2.13 1.66
N MET A 82 -7.74 2.19 0.34
CA MET A 82 -6.43 1.90 -0.25
C MET A 82 -5.36 2.92 0.13
N ARG A 83 -5.73 4.20 0.29
CA ARG A 83 -4.85 5.22 0.89
C ARG A 83 -4.51 4.87 2.34
N ALA A 84 -5.50 4.48 3.14
CA ALA A 84 -5.28 4.06 4.52
C ALA A 84 -4.33 2.85 4.59
N VAL A 85 -4.48 1.86 3.71
CA VAL A 85 -3.55 0.74 3.56
C VAL A 85 -2.14 1.26 3.27
N ALA A 86 -1.96 2.10 2.25
CA ALA A 86 -0.65 2.60 1.84
C ALA A 86 0.08 3.35 2.98
N TYR A 87 -0.61 4.25 3.70
CA TYR A 87 0.00 4.92 4.85
C TYR A 87 0.28 3.97 6.01
N THR A 88 -0.59 2.99 6.25
CA THR A 88 -0.35 1.96 7.27
C THR A 88 0.87 1.12 6.92
N GLU A 89 1.08 0.77 5.65
CA GLU A 89 2.28 0.07 5.19
C GLU A 89 3.56 0.88 5.52
N LEU A 90 3.55 2.20 5.29
CA LEU A 90 4.68 3.06 5.68
C LEU A 90 4.88 3.10 7.21
N LEU A 91 3.80 3.14 7.99
CA LEU A 91 3.88 3.10 9.46
C LEU A 91 4.43 1.77 9.97
N ILE A 92 4.06 0.66 9.35
CA ILE A 92 4.61 -0.66 9.67
C ILE A 92 6.12 -0.66 9.41
N LEU A 93 6.59 -0.08 8.30
CA LEU A 93 8.03 0.04 8.01
C LEU A 93 8.76 0.75 9.16
N VAL A 94 8.25 1.89 9.61
CA VAL A 94 8.82 2.62 10.75
C VAL A 94 8.82 1.75 12.00
N ARG A 95 7.70 1.06 12.30
CA ARG A 95 7.58 0.19 13.48
C ARG A 95 8.57 -0.97 13.45
N VAL A 96 8.79 -1.63 12.32
CA VAL A 96 9.73 -2.76 12.22
C VAL A 96 11.19 -2.30 12.29
N LEU A 97 11.49 -1.13 11.72
CA LEU A 97 12.82 -0.51 11.82
C LEU A 97 13.13 -0.16 13.28
N LEU A 98 12.23 0.53 13.97
CA LEU A 98 12.38 0.83 15.40
C LEU A 98 12.46 -0.46 16.23
N GLY A 99 11.67 -1.47 15.88
CA GLY A 99 11.73 -2.79 16.50
C GLY A 99 13.08 -3.47 16.32
N ALA A 100 13.76 -3.27 15.20
CA ALA A 100 15.06 -3.87 14.94
C ALA A 100 16.16 -3.14 15.73
N LEU A 101 16.11 -1.80 15.75
CA LEU A 101 17.02 -0.96 16.55
C LEU A 101 16.90 -1.23 18.05
N THR A 102 15.70 -1.56 18.53
CA THR A 102 15.42 -1.88 19.94
C THR A 102 15.45 -3.38 20.24
N PHE A 103 15.85 -4.22 19.29
CA PHE A 103 15.87 -5.70 19.40
C PHE A 103 14.52 -6.34 19.80
N GLN A 104 13.42 -5.63 19.55
CA GLN A 104 12.06 -6.09 19.80
C GLN A 104 11.54 -7.04 18.72
N ASN A 105 12.06 -7.00 17.49
CA ASN A 105 11.79 -7.97 16.42
C ASN A 105 13.08 -8.45 15.76
N SER A 106 13.02 -9.56 15.01
CA SER A 106 14.18 -10.05 14.24
C SER A 106 14.74 -8.97 13.32
N LEU A 107 16.07 -8.88 13.20
CA LEU A 107 16.75 -7.99 12.25
C LEU A 107 16.41 -8.32 10.78
N LEU A 108 15.85 -9.51 10.53
CA LEU A 108 15.35 -9.89 9.20
C LEU A 108 14.02 -9.20 8.85
N SER A 109 13.24 -8.78 9.85
CA SER A 109 11.89 -8.22 9.64
C SER A 109 11.89 -6.97 8.75
N PRO A 110 12.77 -5.97 8.98
CA PRO A 110 12.86 -4.82 8.08
C PRO A 110 13.28 -5.19 6.65
N ILE A 111 14.15 -6.18 6.47
CA ILE A 111 14.64 -6.59 5.14
C ILE A 111 13.50 -7.19 4.32
N ILE A 112 12.76 -8.14 4.90
CA ILE A 112 11.59 -8.75 4.25
C ILE A 112 10.52 -7.69 3.99
N TYR A 113 10.23 -6.84 4.98
CA TYR A 113 9.20 -5.84 4.85
C TYR A 113 9.55 -4.77 3.81
N LEU A 114 10.82 -4.38 3.71
CA LEU A 114 11.30 -3.52 2.64
C LEU A 114 11.05 -4.20 1.29
N HIS A 115 11.45 -5.47 1.08
CA HIS A 115 11.19 -6.12 -0.21
C HIS A 115 9.71 -6.16 -0.58
N PHE A 116 8.83 -6.44 0.38
CA PHE A 116 7.38 -6.32 0.22
C PHE A 116 6.99 -4.91 -0.23
N LEU A 117 7.44 -3.87 0.49
CA LEU A 117 7.09 -2.49 0.19
C LEU A 117 7.63 -1.98 -1.16
N ARG A 118 8.77 -2.51 -1.61
CA ARG A 118 9.29 -2.29 -2.98
C ARG A 118 8.32 -2.83 -4.03
N GLN A 119 7.85 -4.05 -3.85
CA GLN A 119 6.88 -4.65 -4.77
C GLN A 119 5.58 -3.83 -4.78
N ARG A 120 5.13 -3.39 -3.60
CA ARG A 120 3.97 -2.49 -3.46
C ARG A 120 4.18 -1.17 -4.20
N TYR A 121 5.37 -0.57 -4.12
CA TYR A 121 5.70 0.67 -4.84
C TYR A 121 5.55 0.53 -6.36
N TYR A 122 5.92 -0.61 -6.95
CA TYR A 122 5.74 -0.84 -8.38
C TYR A 122 4.27 -1.09 -8.76
N GLN A 123 3.51 -1.78 -7.92
CA GLN A 123 2.17 -2.25 -8.27
C GLN A 123 1.04 -1.32 -7.83
N SER A 124 1.25 -0.43 -6.86
CA SER A 124 0.21 0.41 -6.28
C SER A 124 0.49 1.90 -6.45
N ALA A 125 -0.42 2.60 -7.14
CA ALA A 125 -0.38 4.06 -7.21
C ALA A 125 -0.56 4.70 -5.81
N PHE A 126 -1.41 4.13 -4.96
CA PHE A 126 -1.62 4.61 -3.59
C PHE A 126 -0.34 4.56 -2.75
N THR A 127 0.45 3.50 -2.88
CA THR A 127 1.75 3.40 -2.20
C THR A 127 2.70 4.49 -2.72
N ARG A 128 2.80 4.70 -4.04
CA ARG A 128 3.63 5.78 -4.61
C ARG A 128 3.21 7.17 -4.12
N ASP A 129 1.92 7.45 -4.10
CA ASP A 129 1.37 8.71 -3.60
C ASP A 129 1.67 8.91 -2.12
N ALA A 130 1.54 7.86 -1.30
CA ALA A 130 1.85 7.90 0.12
C ALA A 130 3.34 8.17 0.35
N PHE A 131 4.23 7.56 -0.43
CA PHE A 131 5.66 7.86 -0.40
C PHE A 131 5.94 9.33 -0.76
N ALA A 132 5.40 9.81 -1.88
CA ALA A 132 5.60 11.19 -2.32
C ALA A 132 5.07 12.22 -1.31
N ALA A 133 3.88 11.99 -0.75
CA ALA A 133 3.28 12.86 0.25
C ALA A 133 4.08 12.85 1.58
N THR A 134 4.54 11.68 2.01
CA THR A 134 5.37 11.55 3.21
C THR A 134 6.72 12.24 3.03
N ASP A 135 7.34 12.06 1.86
CA ASP A 135 8.58 12.70 1.48
C ASP A 135 8.46 14.24 1.47
N ALA A 136 7.42 14.78 0.83
CA ALA A 136 7.14 16.21 0.83
C ALA A 136 6.96 16.77 2.25
N ARG A 137 6.23 16.06 3.12
CA ARG A 137 6.03 16.48 4.52
C ARG A 137 7.32 16.47 5.32
N ILE A 138 8.17 15.46 5.16
CA ILE A 138 9.45 15.40 5.87
C ILE A 138 10.35 16.55 5.43
N ASN A 139 10.44 16.85 4.12
CA ASN A 139 11.21 18.01 3.66
C ASN A 139 10.71 19.32 4.27
N ALA A 140 9.39 19.54 4.23
CA ALA A 140 8.81 20.77 4.76
C ALA A 140 9.19 20.97 6.24
N LEU A 141 9.11 19.89 7.04
CA LEU A 141 9.51 19.91 8.44
C LEU A 141 11.02 20.16 8.63
N LEU A 142 11.87 19.51 7.84
CA LEU A 142 13.32 19.66 7.95
C LEU A 142 13.79 21.05 7.52
N THR A 143 13.22 21.61 6.45
CA THR A 143 13.51 22.97 6.00
C THR A 143 13.09 24.01 7.04
N GLN A 144 11.94 23.81 7.70
CA GLN A 144 11.50 24.69 8.79
C GLN A 144 12.44 24.65 10.01
N GLN A 145 12.99 23.47 10.33
CA GLN A 145 13.94 23.33 11.44
C GLN A 145 15.32 23.92 11.14
N ASN A 146 15.65 24.16 9.88
CA ASN A 146 16.92 24.70 9.40
C ASN A 146 18.15 24.00 9.99
N ASN A 147 18.07 22.69 10.24
CA ASN A 147 19.14 21.89 10.81
C ASN A 147 19.91 21.16 9.69
N PRO A 148 21.15 21.57 9.36
CA PRO A 148 21.90 21.03 8.22
C PRO A 148 22.24 19.55 8.39
N THR A 149 22.45 19.08 9.63
CA THR A 149 22.75 17.67 9.90
C THR A 149 21.56 16.78 9.57
N LEU A 150 20.35 17.15 9.98
CA LEU A 150 19.14 16.38 9.69
C LEU A 150 18.83 16.36 8.20
N ILE A 151 19.01 17.49 7.51
CA ILE A 151 18.84 17.60 6.06
C ILE A 151 19.81 16.65 5.34
N ASN A 152 21.08 16.61 5.76
CA ASN A 152 22.10 15.74 5.17
C ASN A 152 21.82 14.25 5.43
N ILE A 153 21.40 13.87 6.65
CA ILE A 153 21.03 12.48 6.96
C ILE A 153 19.84 12.05 6.11
N TYR A 154 18.82 12.92 5.99
CA TYR A 154 17.63 12.63 5.20
C TYR A 154 17.93 12.52 3.71
N SER A 155 18.79 13.38 3.16
CA SER A 155 19.19 13.31 1.74
C SER A 155 19.95 12.02 1.42
N GLN A 156 20.81 11.55 2.34
CA GLN A 156 21.48 10.26 2.21
C GLN A 156 20.48 9.09 2.25
N ALA A 157 19.55 9.11 3.22
CA ALA A 157 18.50 8.10 3.32
C ALA A 157 17.65 8.04 2.04
N ARG A 158 17.25 9.20 1.51
CA ARG A 158 16.55 9.30 0.23
C ARG A 158 17.38 8.70 -0.92
N GLY A 159 18.68 9.00 -0.99
CA GLY A 159 19.56 8.45 -2.01
C GLY A 159 19.63 6.92 -1.99
N LEU A 160 19.68 6.32 -0.78
CA LEU A 160 19.64 4.87 -0.62
C LEU A 160 18.31 4.27 -1.07
N ILE A 161 17.19 4.88 -0.67
CA ILE A 161 15.84 4.45 -1.07
C ILE A 161 15.68 4.54 -2.58
N ALA A 162 16.14 5.61 -3.23
CA ALA A 162 16.06 5.79 -4.68
C ALA A 162 16.86 4.71 -5.45
N ARG A 163 18.10 4.45 -5.01
CA ARG A 163 18.96 3.39 -5.59
C ARG A 163 18.32 2.02 -5.45
N TRP A 164 17.78 1.71 -4.27
CA TRP A 164 17.11 0.43 -4.01
C TRP A 164 15.74 0.30 -4.71
N GLY A 165 15.04 1.41 -4.92
CA GLY A 165 13.82 1.53 -5.72
C GLY A 165 14.04 1.46 -7.23
N GLY A 166 15.28 1.25 -7.70
CA GLY A 166 15.58 0.96 -9.09
C GLY A 166 15.68 2.18 -10.01
N SER A 167 15.95 3.39 -9.48
CA SER A 167 16.41 4.46 -10.36
C SER A 167 17.82 4.12 -10.82
N ASN A 168 17.98 3.74 -12.08
CA ASN A 168 19.24 3.94 -12.79
C ASN A 168 19.51 5.44 -12.74
N LEU A 169 20.32 5.89 -11.77
CA LEU A 169 20.87 7.23 -11.80
C LEU A 169 21.62 7.33 -13.13
N ALA A 170 21.11 8.14 -14.05
CA ALA A 170 21.86 8.51 -15.24
C ALA A 170 23.29 8.91 -14.80
N PRO A 171 24.34 8.49 -15.50
CA PRO A 171 25.70 8.86 -15.13
C PRO A 171 25.77 10.40 -15.05
N ALA A 172 26.40 10.88 -13.99
CA ALA A 172 26.61 12.31 -13.77
C ALA A 172 27.12 12.94 -15.07
N ALA A 173 26.45 14.01 -15.53
CA ALA A 173 26.91 14.78 -16.67
C ALA A 173 28.38 15.15 -16.45
N PRO A 174 29.25 14.99 -17.46
CA PRO A 174 30.66 15.28 -17.29
C PRO A 174 30.81 16.73 -16.86
N ALA A 175 31.58 16.94 -15.80
CA ALA A 175 32.00 18.27 -15.37
C ALA A 175 32.62 18.96 -16.59
N GLY A 176 31.93 19.99 -17.10
CA GLY A 176 32.41 20.81 -18.20
C GLY A 176 33.78 21.34 -17.81
N GLY A 177 34.78 20.89 -18.56
CA GLY A 177 36.15 21.36 -18.48
C GLY A 177 36.25 22.84 -18.83
N GLN A 178 37.37 23.40 -18.38
CA GLN A 178 37.87 24.77 -18.50
C GLN A 178 37.66 25.41 -19.87
#